data_AF-A0A4Q2JP12-F1
#
_entry.id   AF-A0A4Q2JP12-F1
#
_cell.length_a   1.000
_cell.length_b   1.000
_cell.length_c   1.000
_cell.angle_alpha   90.00
_cell.angle_beta   90.00
_cell.angle_gamma   90.00
#
_symmetry.space_group_name_H-M   'P 1'
#
loop_
_entity.id
_entity.type
_entity.pdbx_description
1 polymer ?
#
loop_
_entity_poly.entity_id
_entity_poly.type
_entity_poly.pdbx_seq_one_letter_code
_entity_poly.pdbx_strand_id
1 'polypeptide(L)'
;MDSALAAIAAWMPDQRWFGGKGHAPTLRRIGAWELPVDEPGVRVISMLVMDDAPEPPVLYQVPVVERATPGPADDAHLIGVLDDGTRLYDGPHDPAFTDALLELITSGGRAVAHGATAMGHPVAHAPDGRGPETDAARSARRVPAGVLGGEQSNTSIVYRPEGAPPVICKVFRQLHHGDNPDVTLQTALGIAGSPHIPPVVGDVLGEWDDVGRADGRARGHLAFAQEFLPGVEDAWRVALLAAASARDFTEEARALGAAVSEVHASLGASFGHEPSSPDLIAAVAAAWR
;
A
#
# COMPACT_ATOMS: atom_id res chain seq x y z
N MET A 1 -2.85 -28.18 9.03
CA MET A 1 -2.60 -27.02 8.16
C MET A 1 -3.66 -25.99 8.51
N ASP A 2 -3.26 -24.75 8.77
CA ASP A 2 -4.20 -23.66 9.07
C ASP A 2 -5.18 -23.53 7.90
N SER A 3 -6.49 -23.72 8.14
CA SER A 3 -7.52 -23.78 7.10
C SER A 3 -7.60 -22.46 6.33
N ALA A 4 -7.33 -21.34 6.98
CA ALA A 4 -7.23 -20.02 6.34
C ALA A 4 -6.04 -19.95 5.38
N LEU A 5 -4.88 -20.48 5.77
CA LEU A 5 -3.69 -20.50 4.92
C LEU A 5 -3.89 -21.34 3.67
N ALA A 6 -4.63 -22.45 3.78
CA ALA A 6 -4.99 -23.30 2.66
C ALA A 6 -5.94 -22.58 1.67
N ALA A 7 -6.93 -21.86 2.19
CA ALA A 7 -7.84 -21.05 1.37
C ALA A 7 -7.06 -19.94 0.63
N ILE A 8 -6.16 -19.23 1.33
CA ILE A 8 -5.31 -18.21 0.72
C ILE A 8 -4.42 -18.81 -0.37
N ALA A 9 -3.80 -19.97 -0.13
CA ALA A 9 -2.95 -20.64 -1.12
C ALA A 9 -3.70 -21.01 -2.40
N ALA A 10 -5.00 -21.34 -2.30
CA ALA A 10 -5.85 -21.63 -3.46
C ALA A 10 -6.30 -20.37 -4.20
N TRP A 11 -6.57 -19.27 -3.48
CA TRP A 11 -7.13 -18.03 -4.03
C TRP A 11 -6.07 -17.08 -4.62
N MET A 12 -4.90 -17.00 -3.98
CA MET A 12 -3.83 -16.06 -4.31
C MET A 12 -3.28 -16.18 -5.75
N PRO A 13 -3.18 -17.36 -6.38
CA PRO A 13 -2.71 -17.50 -7.76
C PRO A 13 -3.51 -16.73 -8.80
N ASP A 14 -4.82 -16.58 -8.58
CA ASP A 14 -5.74 -15.86 -9.47
C ASP A 14 -5.60 -14.34 -9.36
N GLN A 15 -4.87 -13.86 -8.34
CA GLN A 15 -4.69 -12.44 -8.11
C GLN A 15 -3.61 -11.86 -9.02
N ARG A 16 -3.86 -10.67 -9.56
CA ARG A 16 -2.89 -10.00 -10.46
C ARG A 16 -1.57 -9.67 -9.76
N TRP A 17 -1.65 -9.33 -8.47
CA TRP A 17 -0.51 -8.95 -7.66
C TRP A 17 0.39 -10.11 -7.23
N PHE A 18 -0.04 -11.35 -7.45
CA PHE A 18 0.78 -12.52 -7.17
C PHE A 18 1.84 -12.70 -8.26
N GLY A 19 3.12 -12.59 -7.89
CA GLY A 19 4.25 -12.69 -8.81
C GLY A 19 4.60 -14.11 -9.26
N GLY A 20 4.16 -15.14 -8.52
CA GLY A 20 4.46 -16.56 -8.75
C GLY A 20 3.64 -17.21 -9.88
N LYS A 21 3.47 -16.53 -11.01
CA LYS A 21 2.63 -17.05 -12.11
C LYS A 21 3.20 -18.36 -12.64
N GLY A 22 2.35 -19.39 -12.69
CA GLY A 22 2.70 -20.71 -13.25
C GLY A 22 3.10 -21.77 -12.22
N HIS A 23 3.06 -21.48 -10.91
CA HIS A 23 3.19 -22.50 -9.87
C HIS A 23 2.13 -22.35 -8.77
N ALA A 24 1.89 -23.43 -8.02
CA ALA A 24 1.13 -23.37 -6.79
C ALA A 24 2.03 -22.83 -5.66
N PRO A 25 1.56 -21.87 -4.84
CA PRO A 25 2.35 -21.34 -3.74
C PRO A 25 2.48 -22.38 -2.62
N THR A 26 3.62 -22.38 -1.93
CA THR A 26 3.84 -23.17 -0.71
C THR A 26 3.91 -22.21 0.45
N LEU A 27 2.76 -21.97 1.09
CA LEU A 27 2.64 -20.89 2.07
C LEU A 27 3.03 -21.34 3.48
N ARG A 28 3.78 -20.47 4.15
CA ARG A 28 4.06 -20.51 5.58
C ARG A 28 3.72 -19.16 6.20
N ARG A 29 2.98 -19.17 7.31
CA ARG A 29 2.67 -17.93 8.04
C ARG A 29 3.89 -17.44 8.81
N ILE A 30 4.28 -16.19 8.57
CA ILE A 30 5.35 -15.48 9.26
C ILE A 30 4.79 -14.73 10.48
N GLY A 31 3.64 -14.11 10.32
CA GLY A 31 2.95 -13.43 11.40
C GLY A 31 1.60 -12.89 10.95
N ALA A 32 0.93 -12.16 11.82
CA ALA A 32 -0.29 -11.44 11.48
C ALA A 32 -0.51 -10.30 12.47
N TRP A 33 -1.30 -9.29 12.11
CA TRP A 33 -1.84 -8.33 13.07
C TRP A 33 -3.34 -8.16 12.85
N GLU A 34 -4.03 -7.73 13.89
CA GLU A 34 -5.47 -7.51 13.86
C GLU A 34 -5.76 -6.02 13.97
N LEU A 35 -6.67 -5.53 13.14
CA LEU A 35 -7.19 -4.17 13.24
C LEU A 35 -8.47 -4.20 14.07
N PRO A 36 -8.62 -3.33 15.08
CA PRO A 36 -9.82 -3.30 15.90
C PRO A 36 -11.01 -2.88 15.05
N VAL A 37 -12.13 -3.58 15.22
CA VAL A 37 -13.41 -3.25 14.59
C VAL A 37 -14.54 -3.44 15.59
N ASP A 38 -15.52 -2.53 15.55
CA ASP A 38 -16.74 -2.61 16.37
C ASP A 38 -17.90 -3.19 15.54
N GLU A 39 -17.73 -4.41 15.03
CA GLU A 39 -18.76 -5.13 14.27
C GLU A 39 -18.83 -6.59 14.77
N PRO A 40 -19.92 -6.99 15.45
CA PRO A 40 -20.04 -8.35 16.00
C PRO A 40 -19.93 -9.44 14.93
N GLY A 41 -19.09 -10.45 15.19
CA GLY A 41 -18.87 -11.56 14.26
C GLY A 41 -17.98 -11.23 13.07
N VAL A 42 -17.27 -10.11 13.13
CA VAL A 42 -16.29 -9.67 12.14
C VAL A 42 -14.92 -9.52 12.77
N ARG A 43 -13.89 -10.01 12.08
CA ARG A 43 -12.50 -9.90 12.51
C ARG A 43 -11.63 -9.48 11.33
N VAL A 44 -10.84 -8.44 11.51
CA VAL A 44 -9.97 -7.87 10.47
C VAL A 44 -8.53 -8.21 10.79
N ILE A 45 -7.90 -9.00 9.91
CA ILE A 45 -6.56 -9.56 10.14
C ILE A 45 -5.75 -9.29 8.88
N SER A 46 -4.50 -8.87 9.02
CA SER A 46 -3.55 -8.92 7.91
C SER A 46 -2.52 -9.99 8.19
N MET A 47 -2.49 -11.00 7.32
CA MET A 47 -1.57 -12.13 7.43
C MET A 47 -0.31 -11.87 6.62
N LEU A 48 0.84 -12.16 7.22
CA LEU A 48 2.12 -12.23 6.54
C LEU A 48 2.41 -13.68 6.18
N VAL A 49 2.41 -13.98 4.88
CA VAL A 49 2.61 -15.33 4.34
C VAL A 49 3.82 -15.34 3.43
N MET A 50 4.75 -16.25 3.70
CA MET A 50 5.90 -16.50 2.86
C MET A 50 5.57 -17.62 1.90
N ASP A 51 5.76 -17.38 0.61
CA ASP A 51 5.74 -18.39 -0.42
C ASP A 51 7.14 -18.96 -0.59
N ASP A 52 7.33 -20.19 -0.12
CA ASP A 52 8.59 -20.93 -0.17
C ASP A 52 8.77 -21.69 -1.52
N ALA A 53 7.85 -21.55 -2.49
CA ALA A 53 7.95 -22.20 -3.79
C ALA A 53 9.04 -21.61 -4.72
N PRO A 54 9.22 -20.27 -4.85
CA PRO A 54 10.36 -19.68 -5.55
C PRO A 54 11.62 -19.64 -4.70
N GLU A 55 12.79 -19.54 -5.35
CA GLU A 55 14.07 -19.25 -4.72
C GLU A 55 14.62 -17.93 -5.29
N PRO A 56 14.77 -16.87 -4.47
CA PRO A 56 14.48 -16.82 -3.04
C PRO A 56 12.96 -16.81 -2.72
N PRO A 57 12.55 -17.22 -1.50
CA PRO A 57 11.16 -17.13 -1.03
C PRO A 57 10.63 -15.69 -1.07
N VAL A 58 9.32 -15.55 -1.31
CA VAL A 58 8.67 -14.24 -1.44
C VAL A 58 7.66 -14.02 -0.31
N LEU A 59 7.79 -12.88 0.39
CA LEU A 59 6.85 -12.50 1.45
C LEU A 59 5.69 -11.69 0.89
N TYR A 60 4.47 -12.05 1.30
CA TYR A 60 3.26 -11.34 0.97
C TYR A 60 2.44 -10.94 2.20
N GLN A 61 1.76 -9.81 2.09
CA GLN A 61 0.69 -9.37 2.98
C GLN A 61 -0.66 -9.68 2.34
N VAL A 62 -1.51 -10.38 3.08
CA VAL A 62 -2.89 -10.68 2.70
C VAL A 62 -3.82 -10.17 3.80
N PRO A 63 -4.46 -9.00 3.61
CA PRO A 63 -5.55 -8.58 4.47
C PRO A 63 -6.78 -9.45 4.25
N VAL A 64 -7.35 -9.92 5.34
CA VAL A 64 -8.47 -10.85 5.41
C VAL A 64 -9.51 -10.29 6.37
N VAL A 65 -10.76 -10.30 5.93
CA VAL A 65 -11.90 -10.10 6.83
C VAL A 65 -12.61 -11.43 7.02
N GLU A 66 -12.66 -11.89 8.26
CA GLU A 66 -13.43 -13.06 8.66
C GLU A 66 -14.85 -12.63 9.04
N ARG A 67 -15.86 -13.34 8.53
CA ARG A 67 -17.27 -13.10 8.86
C ARG A 67 -18.01 -14.40 9.13
N ALA A 68 -18.84 -14.40 10.17
CA ALA A 68 -19.74 -15.52 10.49
C ALA A 68 -20.94 -15.64 9.51
N THR A 69 -21.27 -14.56 8.80
CA THR A 69 -22.37 -14.48 7.83
C THR A 69 -21.88 -13.85 6.52
N PRO A 70 -22.64 -13.98 5.40
CA PRO A 70 -22.32 -13.27 4.17
C PRO A 70 -22.10 -11.76 4.42
N GLY A 71 -20.99 -11.23 3.89
CA GLY A 71 -20.59 -9.84 4.08
C GLY A 71 -21.15 -8.90 3.01
N PRO A 72 -20.85 -7.60 3.12
CA PRO A 72 -21.20 -6.62 2.09
C PRO A 72 -20.30 -6.70 0.84
N ALA A 73 -19.12 -7.34 0.95
CA ALA A 73 -18.25 -7.60 -0.19
C ALA A 73 -18.87 -8.65 -1.13
N ASP A 74 -18.69 -8.46 -2.43
CA ASP A 74 -19.14 -9.40 -3.47
C ASP A 74 -18.47 -10.78 -3.28
N ASP A 75 -19.15 -11.86 -3.66
CA ASP A 75 -18.60 -13.21 -3.74
C ASP A 75 -17.37 -13.25 -4.67
N ALA A 76 -17.24 -12.29 -5.60
CA ALA A 76 -16.03 -12.10 -6.42
C ALA A 76 -14.74 -11.82 -5.60
N HIS A 77 -14.86 -11.40 -4.33
CA HIS A 77 -13.75 -11.11 -3.42
C HIS A 77 -13.67 -12.10 -2.24
N LEU A 78 -14.42 -13.20 -2.32
CA LEU A 78 -14.33 -14.32 -1.36
C LEU A 78 -13.02 -15.09 -1.59
N ILE A 79 -12.20 -15.16 -0.54
CA ILE A 79 -10.98 -16.00 -0.49
C ILE A 79 -11.39 -17.46 -0.31
N GLY A 80 -12.35 -17.73 0.57
CA GLY A 80 -12.86 -19.08 0.82
C GLY A 80 -13.80 -19.16 2.01
N VAL A 81 -14.31 -20.35 2.26
CA VAL A 81 -15.15 -20.68 3.42
C VAL A 81 -14.47 -21.79 4.21
N LEU A 82 -14.28 -21.58 5.51
CA LEU A 82 -13.68 -22.54 6.42
C LEU A 82 -14.68 -23.62 6.83
N ASP A 83 -14.18 -24.72 7.41
CA ASP A 83 -14.99 -25.88 7.83
C ASP A 83 -16.09 -25.54 8.85
N ASP A 84 -15.88 -24.50 9.66
CA ASP A 84 -16.84 -24.00 10.64
C ASP A 84 -17.87 -23.01 10.05
N GLY A 85 -17.80 -22.77 8.73
CA GLY A 85 -18.67 -21.84 8.01
C GLY A 85 -18.17 -20.39 7.98
N THR A 86 -17.06 -20.08 8.64
CA THR A 86 -16.44 -18.75 8.60
C THR A 86 -16.03 -18.40 7.18
N ARG A 87 -16.40 -17.20 6.72
CA ARG A 87 -16.08 -16.71 5.38
C ARG A 87 -14.90 -15.77 5.44
N LEU A 88 -13.96 -15.95 4.52
CA LEU A 88 -12.77 -15.11 4.38
C LEU A 88 -12.91 -14.24 3.13
N TYR A 89 -12.84 -12.92 3.30
CA TYR A 89 -12.87 -11.96 2.19
C TYR A 89 -11.55 -11.21 2.06
N ASP A 90 -11.19 -10.80 0.84
CA ASP A 90 -10.04 -9.96 0.59
C ASP A 90 -10.27 -8.54 1.16
N GLY A 91 -9.45 -8.17 2.15
CA GLY A 91 -9.70 -7.00 2.99
C GLY A 91 -9.91 -5.69 2.24
N PRO A 92 -9.11 -5.33 1.21
CA PRO A 92 -9.31 -4.06 0.48
C PRO A 92 -10.70 -3.88 -0.15
N HIS A 93 -11.48 -4.95 -0.27
CA HIS A 93 -12.84 -4.95 -0.80
C HIS A 93 -13.93 -5.00 0.29
N ASP A 94 -13.57 -5.06 1.57
CA ASP A 94 -14.49 -5.10 2.70
C ASP A 94 -14.44 -3.79 3.52
N PRO A 95 -15.59 -3.13 3.76
CA PRO A 95 -15.65 -1.88 4.52
C PRO A 95 -15.00 -1.93 5.90
N ALA A 96 -15.06 -3.08 6.59
CA ALA A 96 -14.48 -3.22 7.92
C ALA A 96 -12.95 -3.05 7.90
N PHE A 97 -12.28 -3.58 6.87
CA PHE A 97 -10.86 -3.35 6.69
C PHE A 97 -10.55 -1.95 6.18
N THR A 98 -11.31 -1.44 5.21
CA THR A 98 -11.02 -0.13 4.63
C THR A 98 -11.13 0.98 5.67
N ASP A 99 -12.15 0.94 6.53
CA ASP A 99 -12.36 1.91 7.60
C ASP A 99 -11.25 1.80 8.66
N ALA A 100 -10.94 0.59 9.13
CA ALA A 100 -9.93 0.38 10.16
C ALA A 100 -8.51 0.73 9.67
N LEU A 101 -8.19 0.47 8.40
CA LEU A 101 -6.92 0.87 7.80
C LEU A 101 -6.81 2.40 7.70
N LEU A 102 -7.88 3.06 7.26
CA LEU A 102 -7.90 4.53 7.17
C LEU A 102 -7.71 5.15 8.55
N GLU A 103 -8.41 4.65 9.57
CA GLU A 103 -8.26 5.10 10.95
C GLU A 103 -6.82 4.92 11.44
N LEU A 104 -6.20 3.77 11.22
CA LEU A 104 -4.80 3.53 11.60
C LEU A 104 -3.86 4.54 10.92
N ILE A 105 -4.08 4.85 9.64
CA ILE A 105 -3.26 5.81 8.89
C ILE A 105 -3.44 7.24 9.40
N THR A 106 -4.68 7.68 9.63
CA THR A 106 -4.97 9.09 9.93
C THR A 106 -4.86 9.44 11.40
N SER A 107 -5.13 8.47 12.29
CA SER A 107 -5.11 8.65 13.74
C SER A 107 -3.83 8.10 14.37
N GLY A 108 -3.06 7.34 13.59
CA GLY A 108 -1.96 6.54 14.11
C GLY A 108 -2.46 5.37 14.96
N GLY A 109 -1.53 4.73 15.67
CA GLY A 109 -1.82 3.61 16.54
C GLY A 109 -0.94 2.41 16.25
N ARG A 110 -1.11 1.35 17.03
CA ARG A 110 -0.33 0.13 16.93
C ARG A 110 -1.24 -1.08 17.01
N ALA A 111 -1.21 -1.91 15.97
CA ALA A 111 -1.80 -3.24 15.95
C ALA A 111 -0.71 -4.28 16.18
N VAL A 112 -0.99 -5.26 17.05
CA VAL A 112 -0.05 -6.35 17.38
C VAL A 112 -0.80 -7.65 17.42
N ALA A 113 -0.33 -8.65 16.68
CA ALA A 113 -0.68 -10.05 16.94
C ALA A 113 0.48 -10.97 16.50
N HIS A 114 0.46 -12.23 16.93
CA HIS A 114 1.20 -13.35 16.32
C HIS A 114 2.57 -13.07 15.66
N GLY A 115 3.51 -12.36 16.30
CA GLY A 115 4.87 -12.13 15.77
C GLY A 115 5.01 -11.02 14.72
N ALA A 116 3.94 -10.23 14.49
CA ALA A 116 4.00 -9.07 13.60
C ALA A 116 3.31 -7.84 14.23
N THR A 117 3.73 -6.66 13.80
CA THR A 117 3.17 -5.40 14.25
C THR A 117 2.93 -4.48 13.07
N ALA A 118 1.87 -3.69 13.14
CA ALA A 118 1.63 -2.57 12.24
C ALA A 118 1.49 -1.29 13.05
N MET A 119 2.14 -0.22 12.60
CA MET A 119 2.13 1.10 13.23
C MET A 119 1.75 2.15 12.21
N GLY A 120 0.68 2.89 12.50
CA GLY A 120 0.25 4.00 11.66
C GLY A 120 1.03 5.27 11.96
N HIS A 121 1.50 5.94 10.92
CA HIS A 121 2.24 7.20 10.98
C HIS A 121 1.49 8.29 10.18
N PRO A 122 0.61 9.06 10.83
CA PRO A 122 -0.04 10.19 10.18
C PRO A 122 0.99 11.29 9.89
N VAL A 123 0.95 11.84 8.68
CA VAL A 123 1.71 13.05 8.33
C VAL A 123 0.84 14.26 8.65
N ALA A 124 1.25 15.06 9.64
CA ALA A 124 0.54 16.28 9.97
C ALA A 124 0.71 17.31 8.83
N HIS A 125 -0.38 17.69 8.17
CA HIS A 125 -0.38 18.86 7.31
C HIS A 125 -0.33 20.13 8.18
N ALA A 126 0.67 21.00 7.98
CA ALA A 126 0.58 22.42 8.31
C ALA A 126 0.60 23.17 6.98
N PRO A 127 -0.39 24.06 6.68
CA PRO A 127 -0.60 25.28 7.47
C PRO A 127 -2.08 25.75 7.54
N ASP A 128 -2.75 25.61 8.69
CA ASP A 128 -3.87 26.50 9.08
C ASP A 128 -4.35 26.32 10.54
N GLY A 129 -3.50 25.83 11.45
CA GLY A 129 -3.77 25.84 12.89
C GLY A 129 -4.98 25.02 13.36
N ARG A 130 -5.74 24.40 12.47
CA ARG A 130 -6.73 23.37 12.79
C ARG A 130 -5.99 22.04 12.84
N GLY A 131 -5.42 21.75 14.00
CA GLY A 131 -5.08 20.36 14.34
C GLY A 131 -6.33 19.49 14.11
N PRO A 132 -6.18 18.18 13.89
CA PRO A 132 -7.33 17.29 13.84
C PRO A 132 -8.08 17.45 15.15
N GLU A 133 -9.24 18.11 15.11
CA GLU A 133 -10.16 18.14 16.23
C GLU A 133 -10.44 16.68 16.56
N THR A 134 -9.96 16.26 17.72
CA THR A 134 -10.15 14.92 18.28
C THR A 134 -11.63 14.76 18.57
N ASP A 135 -12.40 14.42 17.56
CA ASP A 135 -13.80 14.06 17.73
C ASP A 135 -13.91 12.55 17.56
N ALA A 136 -14.17 11.86 18.68
CA ALA A 136 -14.51 10.43 18.71
C ALA A 136 -15.68 10.10 17.76
N ALA A 137 -16.43 11.11 17.30
CA ALA A 137 -17.46 10.99 16.27
C ALA A 137 -16.94 10.71 14.84
N ARG A 138 -15.67 11.01 14.50
CA ARG A 138 -15.09 10.67 13.18
C ARG A 138 -14.80 9.17 13.02
N SER A 139 -14.44 8.49 14.10
CA SER A 139 -14.12 7.04 14.12
C SER A 139 -15.33 6.16 13.74
N ALA A 140 -16.57 6.64 13.96
CA ALA A 140 -17.79 5.86 13.72
C ALA A 140 -18.38 5.98 12.30
N ARG A 141 -17.85 6.83 11.42
CA ARG A 141 -18.50 7.15 10.14
C ARG A 141 -17.80 6.47 8.97
N ARG A 142 -18.42 5.40 8.47
CA ARG A 142 -18.04 4.66 7.25
C ARG A 142 -17.64 5.62 6.12
N VAL A 143 -16.44 5.44 5.57
CA VAL A 143 -15.96 6.27 4.46
C VAL A 143 -16.15 5.51 3.14
N PRO A 144 -16.87 6.06 2.15
CA PRO A 144 -16.99 5.42 0.84
C PRO A 144 -15.61 5.12 0.25
N ALA A 145 -15.33 3.84 0.01
CA ALA A 145 -14.06 3.34 -0.49
C ALA A 145 -14.30 2.42 -1.69
N GLY A 146 -13.35 2.40 -2.63
CA GLY A 146 -13.40 1.47 -3.75
C GLY A 146 -12.00 1.21 -4.32
N VAL A 147 -11.75 -0.03 -4.72
CA VAL A 147 -10.46 -0.44 -5.26
C VAL A 147 -10.27 0.08 -6.68
N LEU A 148 -9.11 0.67 -6.96
CA LEU A 148 -8.69 1.06 -8.28
C LEU A 148 -8.07 -0.15 -9.01
N GLY A 149 -8.66 -0.54 -10.14
CA GLY A 149 -8.16 -1.65 -10.94
C GLY A 149 -6.92 -1.29 -11.77
N GLY A 150 -6.12 -2.31 -12.13
CA GLY A 150 -5.03 -2.19 -13.11
C GLY A 150 -3.62 -2.32 -12.55
N GLU A 151 -3.45 -2.26 -11.23
CA GLU A 151 -2.14 -2.34 -10.56
C GLU A 151 -1.59 -3.78 -10.49
N GLN A 152 -0.26 -3.90 -10.38
CA GLN A 152 0.47 -5.17 -10.46
C GLN A 152 1.20 -5.56 -9.17
N SER A 153 1.53 -4.65 -8.26
CA SER A 153 2.33 -4.95 -7.06
C SER A 153 1.63 -4.63 -5.74
N ASN A 154 0.48 -3.98 -5.83
CA ASN A 154 -0.30 -3.45 -4.71
C ASN A 154 -1.80 -3.49 -5.05
N THR A 155 -2.61 -3.20 -4.03
CA THR A 155 -4.04 -2.93 -4.18
C THR A 155 -4.30 -1.51 -3.71
N SER A 156 -4.67 -0.61 -4.62
CA SER A 156 -5.04 0.76 -4.25
C SER A 156 -6.51 0.92 -3.92
N ILE A 157 -6.78 1.54 -2.77
CA ILE A 157 -8.12 1.90 -2.28
C ILE A 157 -8.29 3.41 -2.42
N VAL A 158 -9.37 3.87 -3.05
CA VAL A 158 -9.72 5.29 -3.13
C VAL A 158 -10.84 5.60 -2.14
N TYR A 159 -10.52 6.35 -1.11
CA TYR A 159 -11.43 6.89 -0.09
C TYR A 159 -12.02 8.23 -0.53
N ARG A 160 -13.31 8.43 -0.26
CA ARG A 160 -14.04 9.67 -0.57
C ARG A 160 -14.72 10.21 0.69
N PRO A 161 -13.95 10.77 1.64
CA PRO A 161 -14.51 11.37 2.84
C PRO A 161 -15.42 12.57 2.50
N GLU A 162 -16.53 12.72 3.22
CA GLU A 162 -17.40 13.88 3.06
C GLU A 162 -16.71 15.14 3.59
N GLY A 163 -16.62 16.19 2.77
CA GLY A 163 -16.03 17.48 3.17
C GLY A 163 -14.50 17.52 3.20
N ALA A 164 -13.81 16.53 2.65
CA ALA A 164 -12.35 16.52 2.49
C ALA A 164 -11.92 15.98 1.11
N PRO A 165 -10.70 16.29 0.64
CA PRO A 165 -10.17 15.71 -0.60
C PRO A 165 -10.16 14.18 -0.57
N PRO A 166 -10.37 13.51 -1.72
CA PRO A 166 -10.27 12.06 -1.80
C PRO A 166 -8.82 11.61 -1.54
N VAL A 167 -8.67 10.41 -0.99
CA VAL A 167 -7.37 9.84 -0.62
C VAL A 167 -7.20 8.52 -1.36
N ILE A 168 -6.00 8.29 -1.91
CA ILE A 168 -5.61 6.99 -2.46
C ILE A 168 -4.63 6.34 -1.49
N CYS A 169 -4.92 5.10 -1.10
CA CYS A 169 -4.07 4.29 -0.24
C CYS A 169 -3.61 3.05 -0.98
N LYS A 170 -2.30 2.93 -1.18
CA LYS A 170 -1.67 1.71 -1.70
C LYS A 170 -1.50 0.72 -0.55
N VAL A 171 -2.10 -0.47 -0.68
CA VAL A 171 -1.80 -1.61 0.19
C VAL A 171 -0.76 -2.47 -0.49
N PHE A 172 0.46 -2.54 0.06
CA PHE A 172 1.54 -3.34 -0.52
C PHE A 172 1.25 -4.83 -0.34
N ARG A 173 1.28 -5.59 -1.44
CA ARG A 173 0.98 -7.04 -1.40
C ARG A 173 2.23 -7.87 -1.26
N GLN A 174 3.30 -7.52 -1.98
CA GLN A 174 4.62 -8.10 -1.78
C GLN A 174 5.42 -7.19 -0.83
N LEU A 175 6.06 -7.77 0.18
CA LEU A 175 6.81 -7.04 1.20
C LEU A 175 8.30 -7.34 1.12
N HIS A 176 9.10 -6.34 1.45
CA HIS A 176 10.55 -6.43 1.53
C HIS A 176 11.04 -5.77 2.81
N HIS A 177 12.19 -6.23 3.31
CA HIS A 177 12.90 -5.56 4.39
C HIS A 177 13.46 -4.22 3.90
N GLY A 178 13.22 -3.16 4.66
CA GLY A 178 13.75 -1.83 4.42
C GLY A 178 12.68 -0.82 4.04
N ASP A 179 13.12 0.40 3.84
CA ASP A 179 12.23 1.51 3.54
C ASP A 179 11.84 1.47 2.06
N ASN A 180 10.59 1.82 1.76
CA ASN A 180 10.06 1.75 0.41
C ASN A 180 10.24 3.14 -0.25
N PRO A 181 10.94 3.23 -1.40
CA PRO A 181 11.18 4.52 -2.06
C PRO A 181 9.89 5.25 -2.44
N ASP A 182 8.80 4.54 -2.76
CA ASP A 182 7.50 5.16 -3.03
C ASP A 182 7.00 5.95 -1.81
N VAL A 183 7.35 5.51 -0.60
CA VAL A 183 6.94 6.17 0.64
C VAL A 183 7.95 7.25 1.01
N THR A 184 9.25 6.90 1.08
CA THR A 184 10.28 7.81 1.59
C THR A 184 10.50 9.02 0.70
N LEU A 185 10.56 8.83 -0.63
CA LEU A 185 10.80 9.92 -1.56
C LEU A 185 9.60 10.86 -1.64
N GLN A 186 8.37 10.31 -1.72
CA GLN A 186 7.16 11.12 -1.78
C GLN A 186 6.90 11.87 -0.48
N THR A 187 7.17 11.24 0.67
CA THR A 187 7.06 11.90 1.98
C THR A 187 8.06 13.04 2.10
N ALA A 188 9.32 12.84 1.73
CA ALA A 188 10.33 13.88 1.76
C ALA A 188 9.99 15.06 0.83
N LEU A 189 9.52 14.77 -0.39
CA LEU A 189 9.09 15.79 -1.34
C LEU A 189 7.86 16.57 -0.85
N GLY A 190 6.89 15.88 -0.25
CA GLY A 190 5.71 16.51 0.36
C GLY A 190 6.08 17.42 1.53
N ILE A 191 6.97 16.97 2.43
CA ILE A 191 7.50 17.80 3.53
C ILE A 191 8.27 19.02 3.02
N ALA A 192 9.01 18.87 1.91
CA ALA A 192 9.70 19.97 1.25
C ALA A 192 8.75 20.94 0.52
N GLY A 193 7.44 20.67 0.50
CA GLY A 193 6.43 21.52 -0.13
C GLY A 193 6.44 21.45 -1.66
N SER A 194 6.88 20.33 -2.24
CA SER A 194 6.89 20.17 -3.70
C SER A 194 5.47 20.27 -4.26
N PRO A 195 5.20 21.14 -5.25
CA PRO A 195 3.88 21.24 -5.88
C PRO A 195 3.62 20.09 -6.87
N HIS A 196 4.62 19.26 -7.15
CA HIS A 196 4.58 18.19 -8.16
C HIS A 196 4.21 16.83 -7.59
N ILE A 197 4.04 16.73 -6.26
CA ILE A 197 3.68 15.49 -5.57
C ILE A 197 2.39 15.73 -4.78
N PRO A 198 1.39 14.82 -4.88
CA PRO A 198 0.19 14.92 -4.08
C PRO A 198 0.52 14.93 -2.57
N PRO A 199 -0.19 15.72 -1.76
CA PRO A 199 0.02 15.74 -0.31
C PRO A 199 -0.07 14.33 0.32
N VAL A 200 0.94 13.96 1.11
CA VAL A 200 0.99 12.68 1.83
C VAL A 200 0.12 12.75 3.07
N VAL A 201 -0.74 11.75 3.26
CA VAL A 201 -1.63 11.62 4.43
C VAL A 201 -0.95 10.81 5.53
N GLY A 202 -0.24 9.73 5.17
CA GLY A 202 0.46 8.89 6.13
C GLY A 202 0.85 7.54 5.57
N ASP A 203 1.55 6.75 6.37
CA ASP A 203 1.94 5.39 6.04
C ASP A 203 1.69 4.41 7.19
N VAL A 204 1.74 3.12 6.89
CA VAL A 204 1.75 2.07 7.91
C VAL A 204 3.09 1.33 7.82
N LEU A 205 3.85 1.34 8.90
CA LEU A 205 5.09 0.59 9.03
C LEU A 205 4.83 -0.75 9.71
N GLY A 206 5.36 -1.81 9.12
CA GLY A 206 5.31 -3.17 9.64
C GLY A 206 6.63 -3.61 10.24
N GLU A 207 6.56 -4.47 11.24
CA GLU A 207 7.69 -5.28 11.67
C GLU A 207 7.27 -6.74 11.84
N TRP A 208 8.16 -7.67 11.54
CA TRP A 208 7.92 -9.11 11.62
C TRP A 208 9.19 -9.89 11.89
N ASP A 209 9.04 -11.16 12.23
CA ASP A 209 10.17 -12.08 12.41
C ASP A 209 10.77 -12.48 11.06
N ASP A 210 12.10 -12.42 10.95
CA ASP A 210 12.83 -12.80 9.75
C ASP A 210 14.19 -13.43 10.14
N VAL A 211 14.26 -14.75 10.03
CA VAL A 211 15.45 -15.54 10.38
C VAL A 211 16.64 -15.28 9.46
N GLY A 212 16.43 -14.66 8.30
CA GLY A 212 17.49 -14.24 7.38
C GLY A 212 18.19 -12.95 7.82
N ARG A 213 17.69 -12.26 8.85
CA ARG A 213 18.27 -11.02 9.38
C ARG A 213 19.13 -11.30 10.61
N ALA A 214 20.19 -10.50 10.80
CA ALA A 214 21.15 -10.67 11.88
C ALA A 214 20.53 -10.52 13.29
N ASP A 215 19.51 -9.66 13.41
CA ASP A 215 18.72 -9.43 14.62
C ASP A 215 17.42 -10.25 14.65
N GLY A 216 17.19 -11.11 13.65
CA GLY A 216 16.00 -11.94 13.53
C GLY A 216 14.72 -11.17 13.20
N ARG A 217 14.80 -9.88 12.86
CA ARG A 217 13.63 -9.01 12.65
C ARG A 217 13.74 -8.27 11.33
N ALA A 218 12.61 -8.12 10.66
CA ALA A 218 12.48 -7.26 9.50
C ALA A 218 11.44 -6.16 9.72
N ARG A 219 11.57 -5.09 8.95
CA ARG A 219 10.66 -3.95 8.92
C ARG A 219 10.42 -3.54 7.47
N GLY A 220 9.27 -2.95 7.18
CA GLY A 220 8.96 -2.38 5.87
C GLY A 220 7.57 -1.77 5.82
N HIS A 221 7.27 -0.99 4.80
CA HIS A 221 5.95 -0.35 4.69
C HIS A 221 4.89 -1.34 4.22
N LEU A 222 3.73 -1.27 4.88
CA LEU A 222 2.55 -2.12 4.67
C LEU A 222 1.48 -1.42 3.84
N ALA A 223 1.35 -0.10 4.04
CA ALA A 223 0.45 0.75 3.28
C ALA A 223 0.98 2.19 3.20
N PHE A 224 0.52 2.94 2.20
CA PHE A 224 0.88 4.35 2.00
C PHE A 224 -0.29 5.13 1.42
N ALA A 225 -0.60 6.28 2.01
CA ALA A 225 -1.75 7.10 1.64
C ALA A 225 -1.36 8.55 1.31
N GLN A 226 -1.99 9.07 0.26
CA GLN A 226 -1.81 10.44 -0.22
C GLN A 226 -3.12 10.95 -0.84
N GLU A 227 -3.19 12.24 -1.11
CA GLU A 227 -4.29 12.83 -1.85
C GLU A 227 -4.44 12.15 -3.23
N PHE A 228 -5.69 11.82 -3.56
CA PHE A 228 -6.07 11.35 -4.89
C PHE A 228 -6.47 12.55 -5.74
N LEU A 229 -5.90 12.67 -6.94
CA LEU A 229 -6.23 13.75 -7.86
C LEU A 229 -7.27 13.26 -8.89
N PRO A 230 -8.58 13.54 -8.71
CA PRO A 230 -9.60 13.09 -9.65
C PRO A 230 -9.50 13.83 -10.98
N GLY A 231 -9.79 13.13 -12.07
CA GLY A 231 -9.87 13.74 -13.41
C GLY A 231 -8.52 14.01 -14.07
N VAL A 232 -7.42 13.51 -13.51
CA VAL A 232 -6.12 13.52 -14.20
C VAL A 232 -6.11 12.53 -15.35
N GLU A 233 -5.43 12.89 -16.44
CA GLU A 233 -5.23 12.01 -17.59
C GLU A 233 -3.84 11.37 -17.56
N ASP A 234 -3.75 10.12 -18.03
CA ASP A 234 -2.46 9.46 -18.24
C ASP A 234 -1.66 10.23 -19.30
N ALA A 235 -0.55 10.85 -18.88
CA ALA A 235 0.31 11.65 -19.74
C ALA A 235 0.88 10.84 -20.92
N TRP A 236 1.07 9.52 -20.78
CA TRP A 236 1.45 8.66 -21.90
C TRP A 236 0.36 8.63 -22.97
N ARG A 237 -0.89 8.47 -22.55
CA ARG A 237 -2.05 8.51 -23.46
C ARG A 237 -2.20 9.88 -24.11
N VAL A 238 -2.02 10.97 -23.36
CA VAL A 238 -2.07 12.34 -23.89
C VAL A 238 -0.99 12.55 -24.96
N ALA A 239 0.24 12.12 -24.71
CA ALA A 239 1.34 12.21 -25.66
C ALA A 239 1.12 11.34 -26.91
N LEU A 240 0.61 10.11 -26.75
CA LEU A 240 0.26 9.24 -27.88
C LEU A 240 -0.83 9.87 -28.77
N LEU A 241 -1.85 10.49 -28.16
CA LEU A 241 -2.90 11.18 -28.90
C LEU A 241 -2.36 12.42 -29.63
N ALA A 242 -1.45 13.18 -29.01
CA ALA A 242 -0.78 14.31 -29.66
C ALA A 242 0.00 13.85 -30.89
N ALA A 243 0.82 12.80 -30.73
CA ALA A 243 1.60 12.22 -31.81
C ALA A 243 0.71 11.67 -32.94
N ALA A 244 -0.34 10.93 -32.62
CA ALA A 244 -1.26 10.35 -33.60
C ALA A 244 -2.05 11.42 -34.38
N SER A 245 -2.34 12.56 -33.75
CA SER A 245 -3.06 13.68 -34.37
C SER A 245 -2.15 14.75 -34.99
N ALA A 246 -0.82 14.54 -34.96
CA ALA A 246 0.18 15.53 -35.37
C ALA A 246 -0.01 16.91 -34.71
N ARG A 247 -0.51 16.91 -33.48
CA ARG A 247 -0.68 18.12 -32.66
C ARG A 247 0.64 18.43 -31.96
N ASP A 248 1.03 19.71 -31.96
CA ASP A 248 2.22 20.15 -31.22
C ASP A 248 2.08 19.81 -29.73
N PHE A 249 3.18 19.36 -29.13
CA PHE A 249 3.30 18.93 -27.74
C PHE A 249 4.54 19.56 -27.06
N THR A 250 5.13 20.56 -27.70
CA THR A 250 6.40 21.16 -27.27
C THR A 250 6.28 21.88 -25.92
N GLU A 251 5.17 22.55 -25.66
CA GLU A 251 4.96 23.28 -24.40
C GLU A 251 4.75 22.33 -23.22
N GLU A 252 3.93 21.30 -23.40
CA GLU A 252 3.67 20.27 -22.38
C GLU A 252 4.95 19.48 -22.06
N ALA A 253 5.74 19.11 -23.08
CA ALA A 253 7.02 18.45 -22.88
C ALA A 253 8.02 19.35 -22.13
N ARG A 254 8.05 20.65 -22.43
CA ARG A 254 8.90 21.62 -21.71
C ARG A 254 8.45 21.77 -20.25
N ALA A 255 7.15 21.85 -20.00
CA ALA A 255 6.59 21.95 -18.65
C ALA A 255 6.90 20.70 -17.82
N LEU A 256 6.77 19.51 -18.41
CA LEU A 256 7.18 18.26 -17.76
C LEU A 256 8.67 18.25 -17.43
N GLY A 257 9.53 18.73 -18.33
CA GLY A 257 10.97 18.85 -18.08
C GLY A 257 11.29 19.79 -16.91
N ALA A 258 10.60 20.92 -16.80
CA ALA A 258 10.73 21.84 -15.68
C ALA A 258 10.30 21.20 -14.35
N ALA A 259 9.14 20.53 -14.33
CA ALA A 259 8.64 19.82 -13.15
C ALA A 259 9.61 18.72 -12.67
N VAL A 260 10.15 17.91 -13.59
CA VAL A 260 11.15 16.88 -13.27
C VAL A 260 12.42 17.51 -12.68
N SER A 261 12.89 18.63 -13.25
CA SER A 261 14.06 19.34 -12.74
C SER A 261 13.84 19.85 -11.31
N GLU A 262 12.66 20.39 -11.01
CA GLU A 262 12.32 20.86 -9.66
C GLU A 262 12.27 19.71 -8.65
N VAL A 263 11.65 18.58 -9.02
CA VAL A 263 11.65 17.36 -8.18
C VAL A 263 13.09 16.88 -7.90
N HIS A 264 13.95 16.82 -8.91
CA HIS A 264 15.34 16.43 -8.74
C HIS A 264 16.10 17.38 -7.80
N ALA A 265 15.89 18.69 -7.93
CA ALA A 265 16.51 19.67 -7.05
C ALA A 265 16.05 19.50 -5.60
N SER A 266 14.76 19.28 -5.36
CA SER A 266 14.22 19.00 -4.03
C SER A 266 14.79 17.72 -3.44
N LEU A 267 14.86 16.62 -4.21
CA LEU A 267 15.48 15.37 -3.75
C LEU A 267 16.96 15.57 -3.37
N GLY A 268 17.72 16.31 -4.18
CA GLY A 268 19.11 16.62 -3.90
C GLY A 268 19.31 17.47 -2.64
N ALA A 269 18.33 18.29 -2.26
CA ALA A 269 18.36 19.05 -1.01
C ALA A 269 17.91 18.22 0.20
N SER A 270 16.96 17.29 0.02
CA SER A 270 16.40 16.46 1.09
C SER A 270 17.26 15.25 1.47
N PHE A 271 18.09 14.75 0.54
CA PHE A 271 18.89 13.55 0.75
C PHE A 271 20.38 13.82 0.51
N GLY A 272 21.23 13.02 1.16
CA GLY A 272 22.66 13.03 0.87
C GLY A 272 22.92 12.56 -0.55
N HIS A 273 23.84 13.23 -1.25
CA HIS A 273 24.30 12.83 -2.57
C HIS A 273 25.82 12.69 -2.59
N GLU A 274 26.33 11.74 -3.37
CA GLU A 274 27.76 11.56 -3.62
C GLU A 274 28.07 11.62 -5.11
N PRO A 275 29.29 12.02 -5.51
CA PRO A 275 29.71 11.93 -6.90
C PRO A 275 29.62 10.48 -7.41
N SER A 276 29.05 10.29 -8.61
CA SER A 276 28.97 8.97 -9.22
C SER A 276 30.36 8.46 -9.62
N SER A 277 30.98 7.65 -8.76
CA SER A 277 32.25 7.01 -9.07
C SER A 277 32.08 5.94 -10.16
N PRO A 278 33.13 5.61 -10.94
CA PRO A 278 33.07 4.50 -11.90
C PRO A 278 32.63 3.18 -11.26
N ASP A 279 33.06 2.92 -10.02
CA ASP A 279 32.71 1.72 -9.26
C ASP A 279 31.23 1.70 -8.88
N LEU A 280 30.67 2.85 -8.44
CA LEU A 280 29.24 2.98 -8.14
C LEU A 280 28.39 2.76 -9.40
N ILE A 281 28.80 3.36 -10.53
CA ILE A 281 28.12 3.17 -11.82
C ILE A 281 28.14 1.70 -12.23
N ALA A 282 29.30 1.03 -12.11
CA ALA A 282 29.43 -0.38 -12.43
C ALA A 282 28.57 -1.27 -11.52
N ALA A 283 28.52 -0.97 -10.22
CA ALA A 283 27.71 -1.69 -9.25
C ALA A 283 26.20 -1.55 -9.53
N VAL A 284 25.70 -0.33 -9.76
CA VAL A 284 24.30 -0.08 -10.11
C VAL A 284 23.93 -0.77 -11.43
N ALA A 285 24.79 -0.65 -12.45
CA ALA A 285 24.55 -1.29 -13.75
C ALA A 285 24.56 -2.83 -13.67
N ALA A 286 25.31 -3.41 -12.73
CA ALA A 286 25.30 -4.85 -12.49
C ALA A 286 24.02 -5.31 -11.76
N ALA A 287 23.51 -4.51 -10.83
CA ALA A 287 22.28 -4.82 -10.09
C ALA A 287 21.00 -4.79 -10.95
N TRP A 288 21.05 -4.15 -12.13
CA TRP A 288 19.94 -4.03 -13.07
C TRP A 288 19.93 -5.11 -14.16
N ARG A 289 20.92 -6.02 -14.16
CA ARG A 289 21.00 -7.17 -15.09
C ARG A 289 20.46 -8.43 -14.42
#